data_AF-A0A4U9HUE0-F1
#
_entry.id   AF-A0A4U9HUE0-F1
#
_cell.length_a   1.000
_cell.length_b   1.000
_cell.length_c   1.000
_cell.angle_alpha   90.00
_cell.angle_beta   90.00
_cell.angle_gamma   90.00
#
_symmetry.space_group_name_H-M   'P 1'
#
loop_
_entity.id
_entity.type
_entity.pdbx_description
1 polymer ?
#
loop_
_entity_poly.entity_id
_entity_poly.type
_entity_poly.pdbx_seq_one_letter_code
_entity_poly.pdbx_strand_id
1 'polypeptide(L)'
;MADNKPVILDYKNSMTVIANQGDTRVFQVITTFIAKGKTTSYITQRYRLSITTDETGQLHTVDPNSISVTSPFSAELARENEAQLRNNAPPSYQSDSMVTVTDFPNFTVQGYDYGPVTECTVLPAKGH
;
A
#
# COMPACT_ATOMS: atom_id res chain seq x y z
N MET A 1 -4.47 -17.65 -32.21
CA MET A 1 -4.93 -17.60 -30.81
C MET A 1 -3.75 -17.13 -29.97
N ALA A 2 -3.83 -15.96 -29.34
CA ALA A 2 -2.75 -15.48 -28.49
C ALA A 2 -2.62 -16.42 -27.28
N ASP A 3 -1.39 -16.87 -27.02
CA ASP A 3 -1.06 -17.79 -25.92
C ASP A 3 -1.20 -17.02 -24.60
N ASN A 4 -2.40 -17.05 -24.00
CA ASN A 4 -2.74 -16.37 -22.74
C ASN A 4 -2.10 -17.08 -21.53
N LYS A 5 -0.77 -17.18 -21.53
CA LYS A 5 -0.04 -17.67 -20.36
C LYS A 5 0.01 -16.57 -19.30
N PRO A 6 -0.30 -16.87 -18.02
CA PRO A 6 -0.25 -15.88 -16.96
C PRO A 6 1.17 -15.31 -16.83
N VAL A 7 1.27 -13.97 -16.84
CA VAL A 7 2.52 -13.27 -16.60
C VAL A 7 2.66 -13.05 -15.10
N ILE A 8 3.72 -13.61 -14.51
CA ILE A 8 4.06 -13.33 -13.11
C ILE A 8 4.79 -11.98 -13.08
N LEU A 9 4.25 -11.03 -12.31
CA LEU A 9 4.82 -9.71 -12.11
C LEU A 9 5.39 -9.63 -10.69
N ASP A 10 6.67 -9.28 -10.58
CA ASP A 10 7.25 -8.74 -9.36
C ASP A 10 6.81 -7.27 -9.24
N TYR A 11 6.63 -6.76 -8.02
CA TYR A 11 6.35 -5.34 -7.81
C TYR A 11 7.39 -4.73 -6.88
N LYS A 12 7.81 -3.50 -7.21
CA LYS A 12 8.62 -2.65 -6.33
C LYS A 12 7.81 -1.43 -5.98
N ASN A 13 7.58 -1.22 -4.69
CA ASN A 13 6.87 -0.06 -4.19
C ASN A 13 7.83 0.83 -3.39
N SER A 14 7.81 2.13 -3.69
CA SER A 14 8.56 3.15 -2.96
C SER A 14 7.58 4.21 -2.48
N MET A 15 7.59 4.50 -1.20
CA MET A 15 6.78 5.54 -0.57
C MET A 15 7.70 6.54 0.09
N THR A 16 7.77 7.74 -0.46
CA THR A 16 8.59 8.83 0.09
C THR A 16 7.67 9.83 0.76
N VAL A 17 7.87 10.12 2.04
CA VAL A 17 7.14 11.20 2.73
C VAL A 17 7.52 12.55 2.11
N ILE A 18 6.54 13.28 1.61
CA ILE A 18 6.72 14.62 1.01
C ILE A 18 6.06 15.73 1.84
N ALA A 19 5.15 15.39 2.75
CA ALA A 19 4.61 16.30 3.76
C ALA A 19 4.18 15.51 5.00
N ASN A 20 4.29 16.14 6.17
CA ASN A 20 3.87 15.57 7.45
C ASN A 20 3.25 16.69 8.30
N GLN A 21 1.98 16.55 8.67
CA GLN A 21 1.20 17.54 9.43
C GLN A 21 0.31 16.83 10.43
N GLY A 22 0.77 16.73 11.67
CA GLY A 22 0.05 16.03 12.75
C GLY A 22 -0.24 14.58 12.37
N ASP A 23 -1.52 14.25 12.30
CA ASP A 23 -2.01 12.90 12.03
C ASP A 23 -2.06 12.56 10.54
N THR A 24 -1.72 13.50 9.65
CA THR A 24 -1.73 13.30 8.20
C THR A 24 -0.32 13.31 7.62
N ARG A 25 0.00 12.27 6.86
CA ARG A 25 1.25 12.16 6.07
C ARG A 25 0.90 12.04 4.60
N VAL A 26 1.59 12.81 3.77
CA VAL A 26 1.47 12.71 2.31
C VAL A 26 2.72 12.05 1.75
N PHE A 27 2.51 10.99 0.99
CA PHE A 27 3.55 10.22 0.33
C PHE A 27 3.53 10.46 -1.17
N GLN A 28 4.71 10.57 -1.77
CA GLN A 28 4.91 10.26 -3.17
C GLN A 28 5.10 8.75 -3.30
N VAL A 29 4.13 8.07 -3.91
CA VAL A 29 4.20 6.64 -4.19
C VAL A 29 4.69 6.43 -5.62
N ILE A 30 5.60 5.48 -5.78
CA ILE A 30 6.03 4.94 -7.07
C ILE A 30 5.92 3.41 -6.99
N THR A 31 5.03 2.84 -7.79
CA THR A 31 4.87 1.38 -7.91
C THR A 31 5.33 0.95 -9.29
N THR A 32 6.31 0.05 -9.36
CA THR A 32 6.81 -0.49 -10.62
C THR A 32 6.55 -1.98 -10.68
N PHE A 33 5.80 -2.41 -11.70
CA PHE A 33 5.56 -3.82 -12.02
C PHE A 33 6.63 -4.29 -13.01
N ILE A 34 7.27 -5.40 -12.72
CA ILE A 34 8.37 -5.96 -13.50
C ILE A 34 8.02 -7.41 -13.79
N ALA A 35 8.06 -7.83 -15.05
CA ALA A 35 7.86 -9.25 -15.37
C ALA A 35 8.96 -10.10 -14.73
N LYS A 36 8.60 -11.23 -14.13
CA LYS A 36 9.54 -12.11 -13.44
C LYS A 36 10.71 -12.50 -14.36
N GLY A 37 11.93 -12.28 -13.90
CA GLY A 37 13.15 -12.54 -14.66
C GLY A 37 13.49 -11.48 -15.72
N LYS A 38 12.80 -10.34 -15.74
CA LYS A 38 13.14 -9.16 -16.56
C LYS A 38 13.64 -8.01 -15.67
N THR A 39 14.37 -7.09 -16.29
CA THR A 39 14.83 -5.85 -15.65
C THR A 39 14.01 -4.63 -16.06
N THR A 40 13.34 -4.70 -17.22
CA THR A 40 12.49 -3.62 -17.74
C THR A 40 11.14 -3.63 -17.03
N SER A 41 10.69 -2.45 -16.59
CA SER A 41 9.35 -2.27 -16.02
C SER A 41 8.28 -2.50 -17.07
N TYR A 42 7.23 -3.21 -16.70
CA TYR A 42 6.02 -3.38 -17.50
C TYR A 42 5.12 -2.16 -17.41
N ILE A 43 4.90 -1.68 -16.17
CA ILE A 43 4.13 -0.50 -15.83
C ILE A 43 4.81 0.19 -14.65
N THR A 44 4.90 1.51 -14.68
CA THR A 44 5.26 2.34 -13.53
C THR A 44 4.13 3.32 -13.25
N GLN A 45 3.57 3.22 -12.05
CA GLN A 45 2.56 4.10 -11.52
C GLN A 45 3.20 5.10 -10.56
N ARG A 46 2.75 6.34 -10.61
CA ARG A 46 3.14 7.39 -9.69
C ARG A 46 1.90 8.14 -9.23
N TYR A 47 1.76 8.35 -7.94
CA TYR A 47 0.64 9.09 -7.35
C TYR A 47 1.00 9.61 -5.96
N ARG A 48 0.19 10.53 -5.45
CA ARG A 48 0.22 10.99 -4.06
C ARG A 48 -0.81 10.21 -3.25
N LEU A 49 -0.36 9.74 -2.09
CA LEU A 49 -1.18 9.05 -1.11
C LEU A 49 -1.18 9.87 0.17
N SER A 50 -2.35 10.28 0.64
CA SER A 50 -2.53 10.82 1.99
C SER A 50 -2.92 9.67 2.91
N ILE A 51 -2.19 9.52 4.01
CA ILE A 51 -2.56 8.63 5.11
C ILE A 51 -2.90 9.53 6.30
N THR A 52 -4.16 9.49 6.72
CA THR A 52 -4.63 10.12 7.96
C THR A 52 -4.82 9.03 9.00
N THR A 53 -4.17 9.19 10.14
CA THR A 53 -4.25 8.23 11.26
C THR A 53 -5.25 8.75 12.28
N ASP A 54 -6.08 7.87 12.83
CA ASP A 54 -6.94 8.15 13.97
C ASP A 54 -6.72 7.08 15.06
N GLU A 55 -7.51 7.12 16.13
CA GLU A 55 -7.42 6.17 17.25
C GLU A 55 -7.70 4.71 16.86
N THR A 56 -8.26 4.48 15.67
CA THR A 56 -8.76 3.18 15.20
C THR A 56 -7.97 2.61 14.03
N GLY A 57 -7.09 3.42 13.40
CA GLY A 57 -6.32 2.99 12.23
C GLY A 57 -5.96 4.12 11.28
N GLN A 58 -5.90 3.79 9.99
CA GLN A 58 -5.38 4.64 8.93
C GLN A 58 -6.33 4.71 7.74
N LEU A 59 -6.76 5.92 7.40
CA LEU A 59 -7.46 6.20 6.15
C LEU A 59 -6.46 6.56 5.05
N HIS A 60 -6.45 5.78 3.98
CA HIS A 60 -5.60 5.95 2.81
C HIS A 60 -6.41 6.57 1.69
N THR A 61 -5.99 7.74 1.20
CA THR A 61 -6.67 8.47 0.12
C THR A 61 -5.67 8.81 -0.97
N VAL A 62 -5.91 8.29 -2.17
CA VAL A 62 -5.12 8.64 -3.37
C VAL A 62 -5.65 9.97 -3.93
N ASP A 63 -4.75 10.92 -4.22
CA ASP A 63 -5.11 12.12 -4.97
C ASP A 63 -5.23 11.74 -6.47
N PRO A 64 -6.45 11.70 -7.04
CA PRO A 64 -6.63 11.27 -8.42
C PRO A 64 -5.84 12.17 -9.39
N ASN A 65 -5.77 13.48 -9.14
CA ASN A 65 -5.10 14.43 -10.03
C ASN A 65 -3.58 14.28 -10.06
N SER A 66 -3.02 13.57 -9.09
CA SER A 66 -1.59 13.26 -9.04
C SER A 66 -1.19 11.97 -9.76
N ILE A 67 -2.17 11.17 -10.20
CA ILE A 67 -1.91 9.88 -10.84
C ILE A 67 -1.29 10.10 -12.21
N SER A 68 -0.17 9.41 -12.44
CA SER A 68 0.48 9.27 -13.74
C SER A 68 0.96 7.84 -13.91
N VAL A 69 0.66 7.23 -15.06
CA VAL A 69 1.14 5.88 -15.39
C VAL A 69 1.96 5.89 -16.67
N THR A 70 3.04 5.11 -16.69
CA THR A 70 3.89 4.92 -17.85
C THR A 70 4.13 3.43 -18.12
N SER A 71 4.30 3.09 -19.39
CA SER A 71 4.74 1.76 -19.82
C SER A 71 5.68 1.93 -21.01
N PRO A 72 6.86 1.28 -21.00
CA PRO A 72 7.77 1.33 -22.14
C PRO A 72 7.29 0.47 -23.32
N PHE A 73 6.25 -0.35 -23.13
CA PHE A 73 5.76 -1.28 -24.15
C PHE A 73 4.50 -0.78 -24.86
N SER A 74 3.62 -0.07 -24.16
CA SER A 74 2.35 0.41 -24.74
C SER A 74 1.82 1.64 -24.01
N ALA A 75 1.67 2.73 -24.77
CA ALA A 75 1.01 3.94 -24.27
C ALA A 75 -0.49 3.72 -23.98
N GLU A 76 -1.15 2.83 -24.73
CA GLU A 76 -2.55 2.45 -24.50
C GLU A 76 -2.71 1.73 -23.16
N LEU A 77 -1.85 0.76 -22.86
CA LEU A 77 -1.83 0.06 -21.58
C LEU A 77 -1.63 1.03 -20.40
N ALA A 78 -0.71 1.99 -20.56
CA ALA A 78 -0.47 3.01 -19.55
C ALA A 78 -1.74 3.86 -19.30
N ARG A 79 -2.40 4.30 -20.37
CA ARG A 79 -3.63 5.11 -20.30
C ARG A 79 -4.78 4.33 -19.64
N GLU A 80 -4.98 3.06 -20.00
CA GLU A 80 -6.01 2.21 -19.42
C GLU A 80 -5.77 1.98 -17.93
N ASN A 81 -4.52 1.69 -17.56
CA ASN A 81 -4.15 1.47 -16.16
C ASN A 81 -4.27 2.75 -15.34
N GLU A 82 -3.92 3.91 -15.90
CA GLU A 82 -4.15 5.20 -15.27
C GLU A 82 -5.64 5.44 -15.01
N ALA A 83 -6.49 5.22 -16.02
CA ALA A 83 -7.94 5.37 -15.89
C ALA A 83 -8.51 4.41 -14.83
N GLN A 84 -8.05 3.15 -14.80
CA GLN A 84 -8.43 2.19 -13.77
C GLN A 84 -8.03 2.65 -12.37
N LEU A 85 -6.78 3.07 -12.17
CA LEU A 85 -6.33 3.54 -10.86
C LEU A 85 -7.10 4.79 -10.41
N ARG A 86 -7.36 5.72 -11.33
CA ARG A 86 -8.12 6.95 -11.07
C ARG A 86 -9.57 6.67 -10.69
N ASN A 87 -10.21 5.69 -11.33
CA ASN A 87 -11.61 5.36 -11.11
C ASN A 87 -11.82 4.35 -9.95
N ASN A 88 -10.81 3.54 -9.64
CA ASN A 88 -10.88 2.44 -8.66
C ASN A 88 -9.98 2.66 -7.44
N ALA A 89 -9.59 3.89 -7.13
CA ALA A 89 -8.94 4.22 -5.86
C ALA A 89 -9.90 4.95 -4.90
N PRO A 90 -11.01 4.31 -4.46
CA PRO A 90 -11.77 4.86 -3.35
C PRO A 90 -10.86 4.92 -2.11
N PRO A 91 -11.14 5.82 -1.16
CA PRO A 91 -10.44 5.80 0.12
C PRO A 91 -10.53 4.40 0.75
N SER A 92 -9.38 3.86 1.14
CA SER A 92 -9.31 2.55 1.80
C SER A 92 -8.96 2.75 3.26
N TYR A 93 -9.73 2.11 4.15
CA TYR A 93 -9.44 2.13 5.57
C TYR A 93 -8.66 0.87 5.97
N GLN A 94 -7.57 1.06 6.70
CA GLN A 94 -6.82 0.00 7.33
C GLN A 94 -6.93 0.18 8.85
N SER A 95 -7.70 -0.68 9.52
CA SER A 95 -7.79 -0.68 10.97
C SER A 95 -6.44 -1.04 11.59
N ASP A 96 -6.07 -0.36 12.67
CA ASP A 96 -5.00 -0.86 13.53
C ASP A 96 -5.47 -2.19 14.15
N SER A 97 -4.61 -3.20 14.12
CA SER A 97 -4.94 -4.48 14.75
C SER A 97 -4.95 -4.28 16.26
N MET A 98 -6.13 -4.18 16.86
CA MET A 98 -6.27 -4.09 18.31
C MET A 98 -6.19 -5.49 18.92
N VAL A 99 -5.22 -5.71 19.81
CA VAL A 99 -5.18 -6.94 20.62
C VAL A 99 -6.01 -6.70 21.88
N THR A 100 -7.13 -7.39 22.00
CA THR A 100 -7.89 -7.44 23.25
C THR A 100 -7.49 -8.69 24.01
N VAL A 101 -6.85 -8.51 25.18
CA VAL A 101 -6.55 -9.62 26.10
C VAL A 101 -7.72 -9.75 27.06
N THR A 102 -8.56 -10.76 26.86
CA THR A 102 -9.69 -11.04 27.76
C THR A 102 -9.31 -11.99 28.89
N ASP A 103 -8.37 -12.93 28.66
CA ASP A 103 -7.91 -13.90 29.65
C ASP A 103 -6.54 -14.49 29.24
N PHE A 104 -5.43 -14.07 29.83
CA PHE A 104 -4.09 -14.52 29.43
C PHE A 104 -3.90 -16.03 29.68
N PRO A 105 -3.40 -16.82 28.70
CA PRO A 105 -2.70 -16.41 27.47
C PRO A 105 -3.58 -16.23 26.23
N ASN A 106 -4.91 -16.27 26.35
CA ASN A 106 -5.84 -16.11 25.25
C ASN A 106 -6.08 -14.62 24.95
N PHE A 107 -5.88 -14.24 23.69
CA PHE A 107 -6.17 -12.91 23.19
C PHE A 107 -6.89 -12.99 21.85
N THR A 108 -7.71 -11.98 21.54
CA THR A 108 -8.36 -11.82 20.25
C THR A 108 -7.79 -10.60 19.54
N VAL A 109 -7.37 -10.78 18.30
CA VAL A 109 -6.98 -9.68 17.41
C VAL A 109 -8.23 -9.19 16.69
N GLN A 110 -8.59 -7.93 16.91
CA GLN A 110 -9.64 -7.24 16.16
C GLN A 110 -8.97 -6.43 15.04
N GLY A 111 -9.14 -6.85 13.80
CA GLY A 111 -8.50 -6.26 12.61
C GLY A 111 -8.57 -7.18 11.40
N TYR A 112 -8.08 -6.72 10.24
CA TYR A 112 -8.05 -7.49 8.98
C TYR A 112 -7.47 -8.90 9.19
N ASP A 113 -8.22 -9.96 8.84
CA ASP A 113 -7.90 -11.39 9.06
C ASP A 113 -6.51 -11.82 8.52
N TYR A 114 -5.87 -11.00 7.68
CA TYR A 114 -4.56 -11.24 7.04
C TYR A 114 -3.59 -10.05 7.14
N GLY A 115 -3.83 -9.10 8.05
CA GLY A 115 -2.98 -7.91 8.20
C GLY A 115 -1.68 -8.23 8.93
N PRO A 116 -0.55 -7.57 8.61
CA PRO A 116 0.66 -7.70 9.42
C PRO A 116 0.37 -7.18 10.83
N VAL A 117 0.24 -8.09 11.80
CA VAL A 117 0.18 -7.72 13.22
C VAL A 117 1.53 -7.09 13.57
N THR A 118 1.51 -5.83 13.99
CA THR A 118 2.72 -5.20 14.52
C THR A 118 2.86 -5.63 15.98
N GLU A 119 3.65 -6.68 16.22
CA GLU A 119 3.95 -7.13 17.59
C GLU A 119 4.85 -6.13 18.30
N CYS A 120 4.33 -5.45 19.32
CA CYS A 120 5.14 -4.70 20.28
C CYS A 120 5.59 -5.65 21.39
N THR A 121 6.85 -6.09 21.38
CA THR A 121 7.44 -6.77 22.54
C THR A 121 7.88 -5.72 23.56
N VAL A 122 7.16 -5.62 24.69
CA VAL A 122 7.65 -4.89 25.86
C VAL A 122 8.77 -5.72 26.48
N LEU A 123 10.02 -5.34 26.20
CA LEU A 123 11.16 -5.91 26.90
C LEU A 123 11.09 -5.45 28.37
N PRO A 124 11.33 -6.33 29.35
CA PRO A 124 11.45 -5.92 30.74
C PRO A 124 12.50 -4.82 30.82
N ALA A 125 12.15 -3.72 31.51
CA ALA A 125 13.09 -2.64 31.78
C ALA A 125 14.37 -3.28 32.33
N LYS A 126 15.52 -3.03 31.69
CA LYS A 126 16.80 -3.43 32.26
C LYS A 126 16.83 -2.80 33.66
N GLY A 127 16.86 -3.67 34.67
CA GLY A 127 16.92 -3.27 36.06
C GLY A 127 18.08 -2.31 36.29
N HIS A 128 17.85 -1.39 37.23
CA HIS A 128 18.81 -0.46 37.80
C HIS A 128 20.15 -1.10 38.17
#